data_AF-A0A835YKK2-F1
#
_entry.id   AF-A0A835YKK2-F1
#
_cell.length_a   1.000
_cell.length_b   1.000
_cell.length_c   1.000
_cell.angle_alpha   90.00
_cell.angle_beta   90.00
_cell.angle_gamma   90.00
#
_symmetry.space_group_name_H-M   'P 1'
#
loop_
_entity.id
_entity.type
_entity.pdbx_description
1 polymer ?
#
loop_
_entity_poly.entity_id
_entity_poly.type
_entity_poly.pdbx_seq_one_letter_code
_entity_poly.pdbx_strand_id
1 'polypeptide(L)'
;MLATSVCNTANTMRWNTFVNGLFNADQSKPATRATIQHFYAKCSWDTVQFLPSNIRVANVTLPCTGVYQTSTTGKVTTFNSETSCGAPETDSWYRVALAQAQANLGITDAQMPLYKRRVVYLPYRVNCPFNGYASIGCADSCYALMNPYEGDRFQAALSFHELGHNIGLQHANRMTGPSSIQEYGDLTDVMGSNYVGSDTTFACPSAPTAFKAGWIKPLYNESLIRGSFPPGQPKLYTLPSMSLTNTNFLYINISWLPNFVPAFPWGAESVPLANQLFVSYRVRGPALAYDSALTTELSRKVYVHTYNTSYRNPPRVDPFDIKLWPALVSILDTKNGSVDRGRIPVDIAFRVNYGALRGSSSAVNGLHIAPVSLNATHATITVCYFTVLKESDGDNGCGNGADDDCDGLVDGADPDCGGSGVRSPPPPSPASASPPIPPPAAPPRPASAIPAATTAFPPPAPFATPFPTTPKAFTAASQSLSSIATAQPSPPIPPPAAPPRSAATLPAAAQAAPQLATPETLTAAALTASEPSALATPEPPALAAPVLIPATPARAPSSSTAAPITPSAAYQPFA
;
A
#
# COMPACT_ATOMS: atom_id res chain seq x y z
N MET A 1 7.56 21.59 5.71
CA MET A 1 7.40 23.04 5.48
C MET A 1 5.93 23.35 5.62
N LEU A 2 5.56 24.32 6.46
CA LEU A 2 4.21 24.84 6.54
C LEU A 2 4.16 26.12 5.72
N ALA A 3 3.39 26.12 4.63
CA ALA A 3 3.11 27.36 3.92
C ALA A 3 2.12 28.15 4.77
N THR A 4 2.60 29.18 5.47
CA THR A 4 1.77 30.05 6.32
C THR A 4 0.79 30.85 5.49
N SER A 5 1.12 31.12 4.22
CA SER A 5 0.18 31.62 3.24
C SER A 5 0.59 31.24 1.81
N VAL A 6 -0.42 31.23 0.93
CA VAL A 6 -0.25 31.17 -0.53
C VAL A 6 -1.08 32.28 -1.11
N CYS A 7 -0.43 33.24 -1.76
CA CYS A 7 -1.09 34.43 -2.27
C CYS A 7 -2.02 35.13 -1.26
N ASN A 8 -1.44 35.54 -0.13
CA ASN A 8 -2.18 36.19 0.98
C ASN A 8 -3.30 35.35 1.61
N THR A 9 -3.64 34.17 1.07
CA THR A 9 -4.53 33.22 1.71
C THR A 9 -3.76 32.55 2.83
N ALA A 10 -4.07 32.91 4.07
CA ALA A 10 -3.45 32.33 5.24
C ALA A 10 -3.81 30.85 5.38
N ASN A 11 -2.87 30.07 5.91
CA ASN A 11 -3.16 28.70 6.32
C ASN A 11 -3.91 28.71 7.64
N THR A 12 -5.07 28.07 7.65
CA THR A 12 -5.89 27.90 8.84
C THR A 12 -5.23 26.99 9.87
N MET A 13 -4.35 26.08 9.42
CA MET A 13 -3.55 25.23 10.30
C MET A 13 -2.52 26.07 11.05
N ARG A 14 -2.69 26.17 12.37
CA ARG A 14 -1.72 26.84 13.25
C ARG A 14 -0.43 26.04 13.36
N TRP A 15 0.68 26.74 13.56
CA TRP A 15 2.01 26.12 13.75
C TRP A 15 2.03 25.02 14.82
N ASN A 16 1.41 25.26 15.98
CA ASN A 16 1.37 24.25 17.04
C ASN A 16 0.55 23.03 16.64
N THR A 17 -0.54 23.20 15.90
CA THR A 17 -1.33 22.06 15.38
C THR A 17 -0.51 21.25 14.38
N PHE A 18 0.21 21.93 13.49
CA PHE A 18 1.11 21.31 12.53
C PHE A 18 2.21 20.49 13.22
N VAL A 19 2.95 21.10 14.15
CA VAL A 19 4.04 20.42 14.87
C VAL A 19 3.52 19.26 15.73
N ASN A 20 2.39 19.43 16.42
CA ASN A 20 1.76 18.38 17.23
C ASN A 20 1.11 17.26 16.40
N GLY A 21 0.88 17.49 15.11
CA GLY A 21 0.45 16.47 14.16
C GLY A 21 1.63 15.64 13.63
N LEU A 22 2.82 16.26 13.52
CA LEU A 22 4.04 15.57 13.12
C LEU A 22 4.61 14.71 14.24
N PHE A 23 4.67 15.25 15.47
CA PHE A 23 5.40 14.66 16.58
C PHE A 23 4.54 14.46 17.80
N ASN A 24 4.88 13.45 18.60
CA ASN A 24 4.31 13.28 19.93
C ASN A 24 4.72 14.47 20.82
N ALA A 25 3.77 15.01 21.58
CA ALA A 25 4.02 16.16 22.46
C ALA A 25 5.09 15.87 23.52
N ASP A 26 5.14 14.63 24.01
CA ASP A 26 6.14 14.14 24.95
C ASP A 26 6.77 12.86 24.39
N GLN A 27 8.05 12.96 24.01
CA GLN A 27 8.81 11.86 23.41
C GLN A 27 9.06 10.70 24.39
N SER A 28 8.86 10.93 25.70
CA SER A 28 9.03 9.92 26.75
C SER A 28 7.74 9.18 27.12
N LYS A 29 6.59 9.61 26.59
CA LYS A 29 5.27 9.05 26.92
C LYS A 29 4.65 8.34 25.72
N PRO A 30 3.74 7.38 25.97
CA PRO A 30 2.89 6.83 24.93
C PRO A 30 2.14 7.94 24.19
N ALA A 31 2.00 7.80 22.87
CA ALA A 31 1.21 8.73 22.09
C ALA A 31 -0.24 8.75 22.59
N THR A 32 -0.84 9.93 22.66
CA THR A 32 -2.27 10.14 22.98
C THR A 32 -3.09 10.48 21.73
N ARG A 33 -2.43 10.59 20.58
CA ARG A 33 -3.03 10.87 19.28
C ARG A 33 -2.21 10.24 18.15
N ALA A 34 -2.82 10.06 16.98
CA ALA A 34 -2.17 9.59 15.78
C ALA A 34 -1.38 10.74 15.14
N THR A 35 -0.06 10.76 15.41
CA THR A 35 0.90 11.67 14.77
C THR A 35 1.65 10.94 13.66
N ILE A 36 2.33 11.66 12.76
CA ILE A 36 3.20 10.99 11.77
C ILE A 36 4.28 10.15 12.45
N GLN A 37 4.87 10.68 13.53
CA GLN A 37 5.79 9.93 14.37
C GLN A 37 5.18 8.60 14.83
N HIS A 38 3.95 8.64 15.34
CA HIS A 38 3.27 7.44 15.82
C HIS A 38 2.93 6.46 14.70
N PHE A 39 2.49 6.94 13.53
CA PHE A 39 2.27 6.13 12.35
C PHE A 39 3.54 5.36 11.94
N TYR A 40 4.67 6.04 11.78
CA TYR A 40 5.92 5.37 11.43
C TYR A 40 6.36 4.41 12.52
N ALA A 41 6.36 4.82 13.79
CA ALA A 41 6.73 3.93 14.90
C ALA A 41 5.90 2.64 14.90
N LYS A 42 4.57 2.74 14.79
CA LYS A 42 3.68 1.58 14.83
C LYS A 42 3.67 0.76 13.56
N CYS A 43 3.50 1.37 12.39
CA CYS A 43 3.37 0.62 11.14
C CYS A 43 4.70 0.08 10.63
N SER A 44 5.84 0.68 11.02
CA SER A 44 7.16 0.19 10.66
C SER A 44 7.81 -0.70 11.73
N TRP A 45 7.12 -1.00 12.83
CA TRP A 45 7.70 -1.75 13.96
C TRP A 45 8.99 -1.11 14.51
N ASP A 46 8.94 0.22 14.69
CA ASP A 46 10.05 1.06 15.16
C ASP A 46 11.32 1.01 14.28
N THR A 47 11.24 0.44 13.07
CA THR A 47 12.37 0.40 12.12
C THR A 47 12.60 1.75 11.44
N VAL A 48 11.57 2.59 11.33
CA VAL A 48 11.65 3.96 10.83
C VAL A 48 11.46 4.95 11.96
N GLN A 49 12.48 5.78 12.19
CA GLN A 49 12.41 6.85 13.18
C GLN A 49 11.95 8.15 12.51
N PHE A 50 10.85 8.70 13.00
CA PHE A 50 10.33 10.01 12.59
C PHE A 50 10.34 10.93 13.83
N LEU A 51 11.49 11.55 14.11
CA LEU A 51 11.77 12.27 15.35
C LEU A 51 12.02 13.76 15.08
N PRO A 52 11.76 14.65 16.05
CA PRO A 52 12.14 16.06 15.91
C PRO A 52 13.63 16.28 15.63
N SER A 53 14.49 15.36 16.06
CA SER A 53 15.95 15.43 15.85
C SER A 53 16.37 15.21 14.39
N ASN A 54 15.62 14.40 13.63
CA ASN A 54 15.95 14.03 12.24
C ASN A 54 15.07 14.72 11.19
N ILE A 55 14.11 15.55 11.63
CA ILE A 55 13.23 16.31 10.75
C ILE A 55 13.39 17.80 11.02
N ARG A 56 13.38 18.59 9.95
CA ARG A 56 13.43 20.06 10.02
C ARG A 56 12.11 20.63 9.55
N VAL A 57 11.58 21.58 10.31
CA VAL A 57 10.30 22.23 10.05
C VAL A 57 10.52 23.73 9.95
N ALA A 58 9.91 24.36 8.94
CA ALA A 58 9.99 25.80 8.72
C ALA A 58 8.64 26.32 8.24
N ASN A 59 8.35 27.57 8.59
CA ASN A 59 7.32 28.38 7.97
C ASN A 59 7.85 28.97 6.67
N VAL A 60 6.99 29.03 5.65
CA VAL A 60 7.28 29.62 4.34
C VAL A 60 6.07 30.38 3.83
N THR A 61 6.26 31.34 2.93
CA THR A 61 5.19 32.14 2.32
C THR A 61 5.30 32.02 0.81
N LEU A 62 4.25 31.54 0.13
CA LEU A 62 4.28 31.34 -1.32
C LEU A 62 3.63 32.51 -2.07
N PRO A 63 4.21 32.94 -3.20
CA PRO A 63 3.76 34.11 -3.94
C PRO A 63 2.44 33.87 -4.69
N CYS A 64 1.80 34.98 -5.10
CA CYS A 64 0.61 34.95 -5.96
C CYS A 64 0.92 34.51 -7.39
N THR A 65 1.97 35.08 -7.95
CA THR A 65 2.38 34.85 -9.34
C THR A 65 3.89 34.73 -9.40
N GLY A 66 4.37 34.14 -10.48
CA GLY A 66 5.80 34.05 -10.74
C GLY A 66 6.07 33.35 -12.05
N VAL A 67 7.35 33.07 -12.29
CA VAL A 67 7.82 32.35 -13.46
C VAL A 67 8.35 30.99 -13.05
N TYR A 68 7.88 29.96 -13.72
CA TYR A 68 8.36 28.60 -13.65
C TYR A 68 9.20 28.31 -14.89
N GLN A 69 10.41 27.79 -14.71
CA GLN A 69 11.21 27.28 -15.82
C GLN A 69 11.32 25.75 -15.71
N THR A 70 10.79 25.05 -16.72
CA THR A 70 10.94 23.60 -16.82
C THR A 70 12.43 23.25 -16.96
N SER A 71 12.90 22.30 -16.16
CA SER A 71 14.32 21.89 -16.19
C SER A 71 14.70 21.21 -17.50
N THR A 72 13.77 20.48 -18.13
CA THR A 72 14.05 19.67 -19.31
C THR A 72 14.07 20.47 -20.61
N THR A 73 13.17 21.45 -20.77
CA THR A 73 13.03 22.20 -22.03
C THR A 73 13.51 23.64 -21.92
N GLY A 74 13.76 24.13 -20.70
CA GLY A 74 14.06 25.54 -20.46
C GLY A 74 12.86 26.48 -20.71
N LYS A 75 11.68 25.94 -21.08
CA LYS A 75 10.45 26.74 -21.29
C LYS A 75 10.06 27.45 -20.01
N VAL A 76 9.89 28.76 -20.13
CA VAL A 76 9.38 29.63 -19.07
C VAL A 76 7.87 29.75 -19.21
N THR A 77 7.15 29.42 -18.15
CA THR A 77 5.69 29.52 -18.04
C THR A 77 5.37 30.33 -16.79
N THR A 78 4.42 31.25 -16.86
CA THR A 78 3.91 31.96 -15.67
C THR A 78 2.98 31.06 -14.89
N PHE A 79 3.07 31.05 -13.56
CA PHE A 79 2.08 30.40 -12.70
C PHE A 79 1.20 31.45 -11.99
N ASN A 80 -0.04 31.09 -11.72
CA ASN A 80 -0.97 31.90 -10.94
C ASN A 80 -1.58 31.06 -9.82
N SER A 81 -1.09 31.29 -8.61
CA SER A 81 -1.52 30.57 -7.43
C SER A 81 -3.00 30.76 -7.13
N GLU A 82 -3.60 31.91 -7.46
CA GLU A 82 -5.01 32.23 -7.18
C GLU A 82 -5.97 31.35 -7.94
N THR A 83 -5.75 31.18 -9.25
CA THR A 83 -6.73 30.61 -10.18
C THR A 83 -6.35 29.27 -10.75
N SER A 84 -5.10 28.82 -10.58
CA SER A 84 -4.56 27.63 -11.23
C SER A 84 -3.96 26.65 -10.23
N CYS A 85 -3.84 25.39 -10.66
CA CYS A 85 -3.19 24.33 -9.89
C CYS A 85 -2.59 23.26 -10.82
N GLY A 86 -1.90 23.69 -11.87
CA GLY A 86 -1.18 22.80 -12.77
C GLY A 86 0.25 22.54 -12.29
N ALA A 87 1.01 21.81 -13.12
CA ALA A 87 2.43 21.58 -12.91
C ALA A 87 3.25 22.88 -12.68
N PRO A 88 3.00 24.01 -13.40
CA PRO A 88 3.71 25.25 -13.12
C PRO A 88 3.53 25.76 -11.69
N GLU A 89 2.31 25.69 -11.14
CA GLU A 89 2.02 26.08 -9.76
C GLU A 89 2.66 25.13 -8.76
N THR A 90 2.38 23.83 -8.87
CA THR A 90 2.82 22.83 -7.88
C THR A 90 4.34 22.74 -7.79
N ASP A 91 5.05 22.74 -8.93
CA ASP A 91 6.51 22.71 -8.96
C ASP A 91 7.11 24.02 -8.44
N SER A 92 6.50 25.17 -8.74
CA SER A 92 6.98 26.47 -8.26
C SER A 92 6.77 26.63 -6.77
N TRP A 93 5.61 26.24 -6.25
CA TRP A 93 5.32 26.23 -4.83
C TRP A 93 6.35 25.40 -4.07
N TYR A 94 6.64 24.19 -4.55
CA TYR A 94 7.68 23.36 -3.95
C TYR A 94 9.06 24.02 -3.99
N ARG A 95 9.51 24.53 -5.14
CA ARG A 95 10.83 25.17 -5.29
C ARG A 95 10.98 26.40 -4.39
N VAL A 96 9.97 27.27 -4.37
CA VAL A 96 9.98 28.49 -3.55
C VAL A 96 9.92 28.14 -2.06
N ALA A 97 9.05 27.19 -1.67
CA ALA A 97 9.00 26.68 -0.30
C ALA A 97 10.35 26.14 0.14
N LEU A 98 10.99 25.33 -0.71
CA LEU A 98 12.28 24.72 -0.42
C LEU A 98 13.37 25.77 -0.21
N ALA A 99 13.50 26.73 -1.13
CA ALA A 99 14.49 27.80 -1.05
C ALA A 99 14.32 28.64 0.23
N GLN A 100 13.07 29.00 0.57
CA GLN A 100 12.79 29.72 1.82
C GLN A 100 13.09 28.87 3.06
N ALA A 101 12.71 27.58 3.05
CA ALA A 101 12.98 26.69 4.17
C ALA A 101 14.49 26.49 4.36
N GLN A 102 15.27 26.36 3.29
CA GLN A 102 16.73 26.29 3.34
C GLN A 102 17.31 27.53 4.02
N ALA A 103 16.89 28.73 3.58
CA ALA A 103 17.33 29.99 4.18
C ALA A 103 16.92 30.09 5.67
N ASN A 104 15.66 29.80 5.99
CA ASN A 104 15.12 29.90 7.35
C ASN A 104 15.76 28.91 8.33
N LEU A 105 16.21 27.75 7.83
CA LEU A 105 16.83 26.68 8.64
C LEU A 105 18.35 26.73 8.63
N GLY A 106 18.97 27.62 7.85
CA GLY A 106 20.43 27.64 7.64
C GLY A 106 20.96 26.35 7.01
N ILE A 107 20.17 25.68 6.17
CA ILE A 107 20.59 24.45 5.47
C ILE A 107 21.32 24.85 4.19
N THR A 108 22.59 24.47 4.11
CA THR A 108 23.44 24.69 2.93
C THR A 108 23.10 23.72 1.81
N ASP A 109 23.46 24.06 0.57
CA ASP A 109 23.28 23.15 -0.59
C ASP A 109 24.01 21.81 -0.40
N ALA A 110 25.15 21.81 0.28
CA ALA A 110 25.89 20.59 0.61
C ALA A 110 25.13 19.67 1.60
N GLN A 111 24.24 20.23 2.41
CA GLN A 111 23.42 19.46 3.36
C GLN A 111 22.09 18.98 2.75
N MET A 112 21.66 19.55 1.62
CA MET A 112 20.37 19.19 0.98
C MET A 112 20.21 17.73 0.61
N PRO A 113 21.25 16.99 0.17
CA PRO A 113 21.16 15.56 -0.10
C PRO A 113 20.81 14.72 1.14
N LEU A 114 21.02 15.23 2.35
CA LEU A 114 20.63 14.55 3.60
C LEU A 114 19.10 14.55 3.80
N TYR A 115 18.40 15.52 3.20
CA TYR A 115 16.96 15.69 3.30
C TYR A 115 16.28 15.26 2.00
N LYS A 116 16.29 13.94 1.76
CA LYS A 116 15.75 13.32 0.53
C LYS A 116 14.24 13.45 0.38
N ARG A 117 13.50 13.68 1.47
CA ARG A 117 12.03 13.73 1.49
C ARG A 117 11.58 15.08 2.02
N ARG A 118 10.77 15.80 1.24
CA ARG A 118 10.45 17.21 1.48
C ARG A 118 8.95 17.41 1.34
N VAL A 119 8.30 17.90 2.39
CA VAL A 119 6.84 18.06 2.39
C VAL A 119 6.46 19.52 2.53
N VAL A 120 5.54 19.98 1.69
CA VAL A 120 4.91 21.30 1.81
C VAL A 120 3.44 21.13 2.17
N TYR A 121 3.01 21.78 3.24
CA TYR A 121 1.60 21.86 3.63
C TYR A 121 1.04 23.21 3.19
N LEU A 122 0.14 23.19 2.21
CA LEU A 122 -0.50 24.36 1.64
C LEU A 122 -1.73 24.77 2.49
N PRO A 123 -2.12 26.06 2.49
CA PRO A 123 -3.50 26.44 2.79
C PRO A 123 -4.43 25.79 1.77
N TYR A 124 -5.65 25.44 2.18
CA TYR A 124 -6.62 24.83 1.28
C TYR A 124 -6.83 25.68 0.02
N ARG A 125 -6.66 25.06 -1.14
CA ARG A 125 -6.85 25.64 -2.47
C ARG A 125 -7.99 24.91 -3.17
N VAL A 126 -9.12 25.58 -3.35
CA VAL A 126 -10.29 25.03 -4.06
C VAL A 126 -10.00 24.68 -5.52
N ASN A 127 -9.04 25.37 -6.15
CA ASN A 127 -8.64 25.13 -7.53
C ASN A 127 -7.70 23.93 -7.68
N CYS A 128 -7.26 23.32 -6.57
CA CYS A 128 -6.45 22.11 -6.56
C CYS A 128 -7.34 20.90 -6.27
N PRO A 129 -7.53 19.98 -7.24
CA PRO A 129 -8.45 18.85 -7.08
C PRO A 129 -7.88 17.69 -6.24
N PHE A 130 -6.75 17.90 -5.56
CA PHE A 130 -6.07 16.89 -4.76
C PHE A 130 -6.03 17.29 -3.28
N ASN A 131 -6.08 16.30 -2.39
CA ASN A 131 -5.80 16.48 -0.95
C ASN A 131 -4.31 16.30 -0.65
N GLY A 132 -3.66 15.41 -1.38
CA GLY A 132 -2.23 15.16 -1.33
C GLY A 132 -1.71 14.84 -2.73
N TYR A 133 -0.43 15.12 -2.95
CA TYR A 133 0.26 14.83 -4.20
C TYR A 133 1.72 14.56 -3.90
N ALA A 134 2.30 13.48 -4.40
CA ALA A 134 3.67 13.13 -4.09
C ALA A 134 4.43 12.51 -5.25
N SER A 135 5.75 12.71 -5.24
CA SER A 135 6.67 11.94 -6.06
C SER A 135 6.71 10.49 -5.59
N ILE A 136 6.71 9.55 -6.54
CA ILE A 136 6.78 8.12 -6.25
C ILE A 136 8.22 7.63 -6.44
N GLY A 137 8.85 7.15 -5.37
CA GLY A 137 10.14 6.45 -5.38
C GLY A 137 11.29 7.21 -6.07
N CYS A 138 11.95 8.12 -5.36
CA CYS A 138 13.03 8.95 -5.92
C CYS A 138 14.38 8.70 -5.22
N ALA A 139 15.47 8.84 -5.97
CA ALA A 139 16.82 8.57 -5.48
C ALA A 139 17.35 9.67 -4.51
N ASP A 140 17.19 10.93 -4.91
CA ASP A 140 17.87 12.07 -4.27
C ASP A 140 16.94 13.15 -3.73
N SER A 141 15.80 13.39 -4.40
CA SER A 141 14.83 14.42 -4.00
C SER A 141 13.42 13.98 -4.32
N CYS A 142 12.67 13.59 -3.30
CA CYS A 142 11.23 13.44 -3.36
C CYS A 142 10.53 14.61 -2.70
N TYR A 143 9.36 14.96 -3.22
CA TYR A 143 8.48 15.88 -2.55
C TYR A 143 7.06 15.36 -2.40
N ALA A 144 6.35 15.94 -1.44
CA ALA A 144 4.92 15.82 -1.29
C ALA A 144 4.32 17.21 -1.04
N LEU A 145 3.13 17.44 -1.59
CA LEU A 145 2.30 18.61 -1.39
C LEU A 145 1.01 18.17 -0.70
N MET A 146 0.66 18.82 0.40
CA MET A 146 -0.58 18.58 1.11
C MET A 146 -1.49 19.78 0.90
N ASN A 147 -2.72 19.54 0.49
CA ASN A 147 -3.79 20.50 0.31
C ASN A 147 -5.03 20.05 1.12
N PRO A 148 -4.95 20.03 2.46
CA PRO A 148 -6.00 19.47 3.29
C PRO A 148 -7.28 20.29 3.19
N TYR A 149 -8.41 19.64 2.89
CA TYR A 149 -9.74 20.28 2.83
C TYR A 149 -10.25 20.75 4.22
N GLU A 150 -9.73 20.16 5.30
CA GLU A 150 -10.25 20.32 6.66
C GLU A 150 -9.53 21.39 7.49
N GLY A 151 -9.85 22.66 7.25
CA GLY A 151 -9.63 23.74 8.20
C GLY A 151 -8.26 23.74 8.90
N ASP A 152 -8.26 23.76 10.23
CA ASP A 152 -7.04 23.80 11.06
C ASP A 152 -6.52 22.42 11.47
N ARG A 153 -7.14 21.32 11.00
CA ARG A 153 -6.81 19.96 11.41
C ARG A 153 -5.63 19.39 10.62
N PHE A 154 -4.75 18.69 11.31
CA PHE A 154 -3.65 17.97 10.70
C PHE A 154 -4.08 16.55 10.32
N GLN A 155 -4.01 16.20 9.03
CA GLN A 155 -4.39 14.88 8.53
C GLN A 155 -3.18 13.95 8.50
N ALA A 156 -2.92 13.26 9.62
CA ALA A 156 -1.76 12.38 9.76
C ALA A 156 -1.79 11.20 8.78
N ALA A 157 -2.94 10.56 8.59
CA ALA A 157 -3.08 9.43 7.68
C ALA A 157 -2.80 9.82 6.20
N LEU A 158 -3.37 10.94 5.73
CA LEU A 158 -3.03 11.51 4.42
C LEU A 158 -1.54 11.85 4.31
N SER A 159 -0.99 12.46 5.36
CA SER A 159 0.43 12.81 5.36
C SER A 159 1.34 11.58 5.27
N PHE A 160 0.94 10.48 5.91
CA PHE A 160 1.62 9.19 5.84
C PHE A 160 1.48 8.54 4.46
N HIS A 161 0.30 8.65 3.83
CA HIS A 161 0.03 8.19 2.47
C HIS A 161 1.01 8.81 1.46
N GLU A 162 1.07 10.15 1.42
CA GLU A 162 1.94 10.86 0.46
C GLU A 162 3.43 10.63 0.73
N LEU A 163 3.83 10.54 2.01
CA LEU A 163 5.19 10.16 2.35
C LEU A 163 5.51 8.69 2.00
N GLY A 164 4.49 7.82 1.95
CA GLY A 164 4.57 6.47 1.43
C GLY A 164 4.98 6.45 -0.05
N HIS A 165 4.40 7.33 -0.88
CA HIS A 165 4.85 7.48 -2.26
C HIS A 165 6.33 7.85 -2.36
N ASN A 166 6.84 8.73 -1.49
CA ASN A 166 8.26 9.09 -1.48
C ASN A 166 9.21 7.91 -1.18
N ILE A 167 8.73 6.78 -0.67
CA ILE A 167 9.51 5.53 -0.52
C ILE A 167 9.13 4.46 -1.55
N GLY A 168 8.38 4.82 -2.58
CA GLY A 168 8.00 3.95 -3.69
C GLY A 168 6.80 3.06 -3.41
N LEU A 169 5.97 3.42 -2.41
CA LEU A 169 4.67 2.77 -2.24
C LEU A 169 3.69 3.29 -3.30
N GLN A 170 2.83 2.38 -3.75
CA GLN A 170 1.76 2.67 -4.70
C GLN A 170 0.41 2.55 -4.02
N HIS A 171 -0.65 3.05 -4.68
CA HIS A 171 -2.00 2.88 -4.15
C HIS A 171 -2.31 1.39 -3.97
N ALA A 172 -2.96 1.09 -2.86
CA ALA A 172 -3.49 -0.23 -2.57
C ALA A 172 -4.87 -0.35 -3.20
N ASN A 173 -4.93 -1.14 -4.26
CA ASN A 173 -6.09 -1.31 -5.10
C ASN A 173 -6.95 -2.47 -4.64
N ARG A 174 -8.09 -2.66 -5.31
CA ARG A 174 -8.90 -3.87 -5.21
C ARG A 174 -9.20 -4.42 -6.59
N MET A 175 -9.12 -5.72 -6.77
CA MET A 175 -9.66 -6.39 -7.95
C MET A 175 -11.17 -6.51 -7.82
N THR A 176 -11.91 -5.93 -8.76
CA THR A 176 -13.38 -6.01 -8.83
C THR A 176 -13.87 -6.96 -9.92
N GLY A 177 -12.94 -7.51 -10.70
CA GLY A 177 -13.16 -8.56 -11.70
C GLY A 177 -11.82 -9.00 -12.32
N PRO A 178 -11.83 -9.93 -13.27
CA PRO A 178 -10.60 -10.48 -13.87
C PRO A 178 -9.68 -9.44 -14.51
N SER A 179 -10.25 -8.34 -15.02
CA SER A 179 -9.52 -7.25 -15.69
C SER A 179 -9.83 -5.86 -15.10
N SER A 180 -10.60 -5.80 -14.01
CA SER A 180 -11.06 -4.54 -13.41
C SER A 180 -10.36 -4.29 -12.08
N ILE A 181 -9.68 -3.16 -12.00
CA ILE A 181 -8.97 -2.70 -10.81
C ILE A 181 -9.60 -1.40 -10.35
N GLN A 182 -10.02 -1.39 -9.10
CA GLN A 182 -10.47 -0.19 -8.41
C GLN A 182 -9.29 0.43 -7.68
N GLU A 183 -8.82 1.57 -8.17
CA GLU A 183 -7.82 2.39 -7.47
C GLU A 183 -8.33 2.78 -6.08
N TYR A 184 -7.45 2.72 -5.07
CA TYR A 184 -7.81 2.91 -3.66
C TYR A 184 -8.87 1.93 -3.11
N GLY A 185 -9.17 0.84 -3.83
CA GLY A 185 -10.23 -0.08 -3.47
C GLY A 185 -9.95 -0.92 -2.22
N ASP A 186 -8.73 -0.93 -1.69
CA ASP A 186 -8.41 -1.60 -0.42
C ASP A 186 -8.81 -0.75 0.79
N LEU A 187 -9.89 -1.12 1.46
CA LEU A 187 -10.40 -0.45 2.67
C LEU A 187 -9.57 -0.73 3.92
N THR A 188 -8.50 -1.50 3.83
CA THR A 188 -7.66 -1.87 4.97
C THR A 188 -6.27 -1.25 4.92
N ASP A 189 -5.88 -0.65 3.80
CA ASP A 189 -4.56 -0.06 3.61
C ASP A 189 -4.65 1.47 3.63
N VAL A 190 -3.66 2.12 4.26
CA VAL A 190 -3.52 3.58 4.24
C VAL A 190 -3.15 4.10 2.84
N MET A 191 -2.52 3.28 2.00
CA MET A 191 -2.35 3.54 0.56
C MET A 191 -3.62 3.23 -0.25
N GLY A 192 -4.65 2.66 0.38
CA GLY A 192 -5.96 2.41 -0.21
C GLY A 192 -6.96 3.49 0.21
N SER A 193 -8.19 3.12 0.54
CA SER A 193 -9.24 4.07 0.95
C SER A 193 -9.31 4.31 2.46
N ASN A 194 -8.48 3.63 3.26
CA ASN A 194 -8.41 3.81 4.72
C ASN A 194 -7.39 4.88 5.15
N TYR A 195 -7.16 5.88 4.31
CA TYR A 195 -6.41 7.08 4.70
C TYR A 195 -7.26 8.05 5.53
N VAL A 196 -8.56 7.81 5.70
CA VAL A 196 -9.45 8.64 6.54
C VAL A 196 -9.41 8.12 7.99
N GLY A 197 -8.28 8.32 8.65
CA GLY A 197 -8.13 8.08 10.08
C GLY A 197 -8.74 9.19 10.94
N SER A 198 -8.86 8.94 12.24
CA SER A 198 -9.12 10.00 13.23
C SER A 198 -7.83 10.32 13.98
N ASP A 199 -7.83 11.37 14.80
CA ASP A 199 -6.72 11.65 15.72
C ASP A 199 -6.45 10.50 16.72
N THR A 200 -7.30 9.47 16.78
CA THR A 200 -7.15 8.35 17.73
C THR A 200 -7.10 6.97 17.06
N THR A 201 -7.31 6.89 15.75
CA THR A 201 -7.39 5.61 15.02
C THR A 201 -6.75 5.72 13.65
N PHE A 202 -6.02 4.69 13.25
CA PHE A 202 -5.42 4.59 11.93
C PHE A 202 -5.27 3.16 11.42
N ALA A 203 -5.15 3.01 10.12
CA ALA A 203 -4.78 1.76 9.46
C ALA A 203 -3.30 1.79 9.10
N CYS A 204 -2.62 0.66 9.26
CA CYS A 204 -1.28 0.47 8.72
C CYS A 204 -1.37 -0.12 7.31
N PRO A 205 -0.27 -0.12 6.54
CA PRO A 205 -0.28 -0.72 5.21
C PRO A 205 -0.58 -2.22 5.25
N SER A 206 -1.18 -2.73 4.18
CA SER A 206 -1.37 -4.16 3.94
C SER A 206 -0.03 -4.88 3.80
N ALA A 207 -0.06 -6.21 3.84
CA ALA A 207 1.15 -7.02 3.76
C ALA A 207 2.06 -6.70 2.55
N PRO A 208 1.59 -6.64 1.29
CA PRO A 208 2.46 -6.30 0.16
C PRO A 208 3.05 -4.90 0.27
N THR A 209 2.27 -3.92 0.72
CA THR A 209 2.71 -2.53 0.86
C THR A 209 3.76 -2.38 1.97
N ALA A 210 3.53 -2.98 3.14
CA ALA A 210 4.49 -2.98 4.25
C ALA A 210 5.75 -3.80 3.93
N PHE A 211 5.62 -4.91 3.19
CA PHE A 211 6.76 -5.69 2.69
C PHE A 211 7.60 -4.88 1.70
N LYS A 212 6.97 -4.15 0.77
CA LYS A 212 7.65 -3.23 -0.14
C LYS A 212 8.45 -2.16 0.60
N ALA A 213 7.91 -1.66 1.71
CA ALA A 213 8.58 -0.69 2.57
C ALA A 213 9.74 -1.29 3.38
N GLY A 214 9.87 -2.62 3.43
CA GLY A 214 10.85 -3.33 4.25
C GLY A 214 10.50 -3.39 5.74
N TRP A 215 9.24 -3.15 6.10
CA TRP A 215 8.79 -3.05 7.51
C TRP A 215 8.36 -4.39 8.10
N ILE A 216 7.96 -5.32 7.25
CA ILE A 216 7.56 -6.67 7.64
C ILE A 216 8.25 -7.71 6.75
N LYS A 217 8.27 -8.95 7.21
CA LYS A 217 8.81 -10.10 6.48
C LYS A 217 7.84 -11.29 6.55
N PRO A 218 7.88 -12.22 5.57
CA PRO A 218 7.01 -13.38 5.60
C PRO A 218 7.35 -14.29 6.79
N LEU A 219 6.32 -14.85 7.41
CA LEU A 219 6.46 -15.96 8.35
C LEU A 219 6.70 -17.28 7.60
N TYR A 220 6.04 -17.44 6.45
CA TYR A 220 6.19 -18.58 5.55
C TYR A 220 6.47 -18.07 4.13
N ASN A 221 7.42 -18.68 3.44
CA ASN A 221 7.83 -18.31 2.09
C ASN A 221 7.79 -19.56 1.20
N GLU A 222 6.68 -19.69 0.48
CA GLU A 222 6.36 -20.87 -0.31
C GLU A 222 6.45 -20.55 -1.79
N SER A 223 6.65 -21.59 -2.60
CA SER A 223 6.63 -21.48 -4.06
C SER A 223 5.83 -22.63 -4.66
N LEU A 224 4.89 -22.27 -5.53
CA LEU A 224 4.06 -23.23 -6.26
C LEU A 224 4.91 -24.12 -7.17
N ILE A 225 5.92 -23.55 -7.79
CA ILE A 225 6.75 -24.20 -8.82
C ILE A 225 7.89 -25.01 -8.23
N ARG A 226 8.43 -24.62 -7.07
CA ARG A 226 9.56 -25.32 -6.46
C ARG A 226 9.15 -26.50 -5.59
N GLY A 227 7.93 -27.02 -5.79
CA GLY A 227 7.41 -28.19 -5.09
C GLY A 227 7.15 -27.97 -3.59
N SER A 228 6.87 -26.72 -3.17
CA SER A 228 6.56 -26.46 -1.75
C SER A 228 5.18 -26.98 -1.35
N PHE A 229 4.34 -27.30 -2.34
CA PHE A 229 3.03 -27.91 -2.19
C PHE A 229 2.99 -29.20 -3.01
N PRO A 230 2.85 -30.37 -2.37
CA PRO A 230 2.42 -31.57 -3.07
C PRO A 230 0.98 -31.37 -3.57
N PRO A 231 0.65 -31.78 -4.81
CA PRO A 231 -0.73 -31.77 -5.29
C PRO A 231 -1.65 -32.52 -4.34
N GLY A 232 -2.83 -31.96 -4.10
CA GLY A 232 -3.89 -32.54 -3.30
C GLY A 232 -3.58 -32.78 -1.82
N GLN A 233 -2.51 -32.18 -1.29
CA GLN A 233 -2.17 -32.27 0.13
C GLN A 233 -2.30 -30.89 0.79
N PRO A 234 -3.44 -30.60 1.45
CA PRO A 234 -3.63 -29.35 2.17
C PRO A 234 -2.58 -29.15 3.26
N LYS A 235 -1.88 -28.01 3.22
CA LYS A 235 -0.94 -27.59 4.25
C LYS A 235 -1.57 -26.58 5.19
N LEU A 236 -1.44 -26.82 6.50
CA LEU A 236 -1.95 -25.95 7.53
C LEU A 236 -0.92 -24.87 7.89
N TYR A 237 -1.36 -23.62 7.96
CA TYR A 237 -0.55 -22.49 8.42
C TYR A 237 -1.25 -21.76 9.56
N THR A 238 -0.47 -21.30 10.54
CA THR A 238 -0.93 -20.37 11.56
C THR A 238 -0.28 -19.01 11.34
N LEU A 239 -1.09 -18.00 11.00
CA LEU A 239 -0.68 -16.63 10.74
C LEU A 239 -1.04 -15.74 11.95
N PRO A 240 -0.08 -15.07 12.60
CA PRO A 240 -0.39 -14.07 13.60
C PRO A 240 -1.03 -12.85 12.95
N SER A 241 -1.85 -12.14 13.72
CA SER A 241 -2.34 -10.82 13.30
C SER A 241 -1.15 -9.92 12.97
N MET A 242 -1.28 -9.14 11.90
CA MET A 242 -0.29 -8.13 11.52
C MET A 242 -0.02 -7.09 12.61
N SER A 243 -0.84 -7.02 13.65
CA SER A 243 -0.67 -6.15 14.82
C SER A 243 0.22 -6.72 15.94
N LEU A 244 0.67 -7.98 15.84
CA LEU A 244 1.41 -8.66 16.92
C LEU A 244 2.91 -8.82 16.66
N THR A 245 3.32 -8.91 15.39
CA THR A 245 4.72 -9.10 15.01
C THR A 245 4.98 -8.56 13.61
N ASN A 246 6.23 -8.22 13.29
CA ASN A 246 6.66 -7.86 11.94
C ASN A 246 6.88 -9.08 11.02
N THR A 247 6.65 -10.30 11.52
CA THR A 247 6.78 -11.57 10.79
C THR A 247 5.42 -12.27 10.76
N ASN A 248 4.55 -11.88 9.83
CA ASN A 248 3.09 -12.04 10.03
C ASN A 248 2.26 -12.51 8.83
N PHE A 249 2.88 -12.85 7.70
CA PHE A 249 2.13 -13.24 6.51
C PHE A 249 2.75 -14.45 5.81
N LEU A 250 1.93 -15.16 5.04
CA LEU A 250 2.37 -16.18 4.11
C LEU A 250 2.60 -15.53 2.74
N TYR A 251 3.81 -15.68 2.22
CA TYR A 251 4.17 -15.29 0.88
C TYR A 251 4.17 -16.52 -0.03
N ILE A 252 3.42 -16.46 -1.14
CA ILE A 252 3.39 -17.54 -2.12
C ILE A 252 3.89 -16.99 -3.45
N ASN A 253 5.03 -17.51 -3.88
CA ASN A 253 5.58 -17.20 -5.18
C ASN A 253 4.95 -18.11 -6.26
N ILE A 254 4.17 -17.50 -7.16
CA ILE A 254 3.51 -18.16 -8.29
C ILE A 254 4.30 -17.98 -9.59
N SER A 255 5.47 -17.31 -9.56
CA SER A 255 6.13 -16.84 -10.79
C SER A 255 6.71 -17.96 -11.68
N TRP A 256 5.94 -18.31 -12.72
CA TRP A 256 6.34 -18.54 -14.12
C TRP A 256 5.28 -17.99 -15.12
N LEU A 257 4.46 -17.00 -14.72
CA LEU A 257 3.53 -16.38 -15.68
C LEU A 257 4.29 -15.84 -16.90
N PRO A 258 3.66 -15.81 -18.09
CA PRO A 258 4.29 -15.37 -19.32
C PRO A 258 5.04 -14.07 -19.07
N ASN A 259 6.27 -14.04 -19.53
CA ASN A 259 7.08 -12.86 -19.38
C ASN A 259 6.37 -11.68 -20.10
N PHE A 260 6.15 -10.59 -19.39
CA PHE A 260 5.81 -9.33 -20.03
C PHE A 260 7.00 -8.88 -20.87
N VAL A 261 6.77 -8.56 -22.14
CA VAL A 261 7.78 -7.98 -23.02
C VAL A 261 7.83 -6.48 -22.71
N PRO A 262 8.94 -5.95 -22.16
CA PRO A 262 9.06 -4.53 -21.93
C PRO A 262 8.89 -3.77 -23.24
N ALA A 263 8.08 -2.71 -23.25
CA ALA A 263 7.92 -1.86 -24.44
C ALA A 263 9.21 -1.11 -24.82
N PHE A 264 10.21 -1.08 -23.92
CA PHE A 264 11.50 -0.48 -24.15
C PHE A 264 12.61 -1.08 -23.24
N PRO A 265 13.84 -1.29 -23.74
CA PRO A 265 14.23 -1.20 -25.15
C PRO A 265 13.55 -2.30 -25.98
N TRP A 266 13.24 -1.99 -27.24
CA TRP A 266 12.75 -3.00 -28.20
C TRP A 266 13.76 -4.16 -28.28
N GLY A 267 13.28 -5.39 -28.04
CA GLY A 267 14.13 -6.58 -28.01
C GLY A 267 14.71 -6.96 -26.64
N ALA A 268 14.30 -6.29 -25.55
CA ALA A 268 14.66 -6.72 -24.20
C ALA A 268 14.15 -8.14 -23.90
N GLU A 269 14.97 -8.93 -23.19
CA GLU A 269 14.54 -10.21 -22.67
C GLU A 269 13.26 -10.05 -21.85
N SER A 270 12.31 -10.93 -22.11
CA SER A 270 10.99 -10.88 -21.52
C SER A 270 11.10 -11.03 -19.99
N VAL A 271 10.40 -10.20 -19.21
CA VAL A 271 10.47 -10.19 -17.73
C VAL A 271 9.27 -10.93 -17.13
N PRO A 272 9.45 -11.87 -16.19
CA PRO A 272 8.33 -12.60 -15.59
C PRO A 272 7.25 -11.67 -15.03
N LEU A 273 5.98 -11.91 -15.36
CA LEU A 273 4.88 -11.42 -14.54
C LEU A 273 4.95 -12.18 -13.21
N ALA A 274 5.26 -11.52 -12.10
CA ALA A 274 5.21 -12.14 -10.79
C ALA A 274 3.85 -11.84 -10.16
N ASN A 275 2.88 -12.75 -10.26
CA ASN A 275 1.76 -12.73 -9.33
C ASN A 275 2.27 -13.35 -8.04
N GLN A 276 2.67 -12.52 -7.09
CA GLN A 276 3.00 -12.99 -5.74
C GLN A 276 1.74 -12.84 -4.91
N LEU A 277 1.34 -13.89 -4.18
CA LEU A 277 0.28 -13.75 -3.19
C LEU A 277 0.87 -13.42 -1.83
N PHE A 278 0.21 -12.49 -1.17
CA PHE A 278 0.43 -12.12 0.21
C PHE A 278 -0.84 -12.46 0.97
N VAL A 279 -0.75 -13.47 1.84
CA VAL A 279 -1.87 -13.92 2.67
C VAL A 279 -1.59 -13.47 4.09
N SER A 280 -2.42 -12.56 4.60
CA SER A 280 -2.22 -11.93 5.90
C SER A 280 -3.47 -11.97 6.77
N TYR A 281 -3.29 -11.96 8.08
CA TYR A 281 -4.40 -11.89 9.04
C TYR A 281 -4.41 -10.53 9.73
N ARG A 282 -5.58 -9.88 9.79
CA ARG A 282 -5.68 -8.55 10.42
C ARG A 282 -6.79 -8.51 11.45
N VAL A 283 -6.47 -7.89 12.58
CA VAL A 283 -7.38 -7.69 13.71
C VAL A 283 -7.33 -6.22 14.10
N ARG A 284 -8.51 -5.61 14.24
CA ARG A 284 -8.66 -4.24 14.74
C ARG A 284 -8.05 -4.14 16.14
N GLY A 285 -7.05 -3.28 16.29
CA GLY A 285 -6.47 -2.93 17.58
C GLY A 285 -7.32 -1.91 18.37
N PRO A 286 -7.05 -1.72 19.67
CA PRO A 286 -7.59 -0.58 20.41
C PRO A 286 -7.08 0.74 19.84
N ALA A 287 -7.63 1.88 20.29
CA ALA A 287 -7.18 3.21 19.85
C ALA A 287 -5.65 3.33 19.88
N LEU A 288 -5.09 3.93 18.82
CA LEU A 288 -3.65 4.10 18.60
C LEU A 288 -2.82 2.82 18.43
N ALA A 289 -3.43 1.64 18.47
CA ALA A 289 -2.74 0.42 18.07
C ALA A 289 -2.69 0.28 16.54
N TYR A 290 -1.88 -0.67 16.09
CA TYR A 290 -1.87 -1.15 14.71
C TYR A 290 -3.30 -1.49 14.29
N ASP A 291 -3.74 -0.96 13.14
CA ASP A 291 -5.07 -1.21 12.57
C ASP A 291 -6.27 -0.82 13.44
N SER A 292 -6.09 0.18 14.31
CA SER A 292 -7.16 0.72 15.14
C SER A 292 -8.33 1.34 14.36
N ALA A 293 -8.11 1.76 13.10
CA ALA A 293 -9.16 2.27 12.20
C ALA A 293 -9.89 1.19 11.39
N LEU A 294 -9.53 -0.09 11.48
CA LEU A 294 -10.35 -1.13 10.84
C LEU A 294 -11.76 -1.12 11.44
N THR A 295 -12.78 -1.26 10.60
CA THR A 295 -14.15 -1.46 11.09
C THR A 295 -14.28 -2.85 11.70
N THR A 296 -15.33 -3.08 12.49
CA THR A 296 -15.58 -4.42 13.05
C THR A 296 -15.79 -5.46 11.95
N GLU A 297 -16.40 -5.08 10.83
CA GLU A 297 -16.60 -5.94 9.65
C GLU A 297 -15.28 -6.36 9.00
N LEU A 298 -14.29 -5.45 8.99
CA LEU A 298 -12.93 -5.69 8.47
C LEU A 298 -11.97 -6.26 9.54
N SER A 299 -12.47 -6.60 10.72
CA SER A 299 -11.65 -7.19 11.77
C SER A 299 -11.76 -8.71 11.74
N ARG A 300 -10.66 -9.40 12.08
CA ARG A 300 -10.57 -10.86 12.16
C ARG A 300 -10.90 -11.52 10.82
N LYS A 301 -10.23 -11.07 9.77
CA LYS A 301 -10.35 -11.61 8.41
C LYS A 301 -8.97 -11.95 7.87
N VAL A 302 -8.93 -12.93 6.97
CA VAL A 302 -7.74 -13.23 6.17
C VAL A 302 -7.84 -12.44 4.87
N TYR A 303 -6.76 -11.75 4.51
CA TYR A 303 -6.68 -10.93 3.32
C TYR A 303 -5.72 -11.56 2.33
N VAL A 304 -6.18 -11.73 1.09
CA VAL A 304 -5.38 -12.22 -0.02
C VAL A 304 -5.11 -11.06 -0.96
N HIS A 305 -3.85 -10.64 -1.02
CA HIS A 305 -3.39 -9.62 -1.95
C HIS A 305 -2.51 -10.21 -3.04
N THR A 306 -2.54 -9.60 -4.22
CA THR A 306 -1.55 -9.82 -5.27
C THR A 306 -0.63 -8.60 -5.36
N TYR A 307 0.65 -8.83 -5.65
CA TYR A 307 1.61 -7.76 -5.88
C TYR A 307 2.74 -8.20 -6.80
N ASN A 308 3.15 -7.33 -7.73
CA ASN A 308 4.10 -7.67 -8.80
C ASN A 308 5.30 -6.70 -8.89
N THR A 309 5.48 -5.75 -7.96
CA THR A 309 6.71 -4.94 -8.00
C THR A 309 7.86 -5.71 -7.36
N SER A 310 8.49 -6.58 -8.15
CA SER A 310 9.88 -6.93 -7.86
C SER A 310 10.69 -5.63 -7.92
N TYR A 311 11.38 -5.29 -6.84
CA TYR A 311 12.42 -4.26 -6.87
C TYR A 311 13.41 -4.65 -7.98
N ARG A 312 13.42 -3.90 -9.08
CA ARG A 312 14.58 -3.89 -9.97
C ARG A 312 15.00 -2.46 -10.21
N ASN A 313 16.31 -2.28 -10.18
CA ASN A 313 16.99 -1.17 -10.80
C ASN A 313 17.58 -1.73 -12.12
N PRO A 314 17.28 -1.16 -13.29
CA PRO A 314 16.44 0.02 -13.49
C PRO A 314 14.95 -0.26 -13.17
N PRO A 315 14.21 0.78 -12.72
CA PRO A 315 12.76 0.70 -12.54
C PRO A 315 12.11 0.16 -13.81
N ARG A 316 11.02 -0.59 -13.65
CA ARG A 316 10.17 -0.99 -14.79
C ARG A 316 9.76 0.25 -15.58
N VAL A 317 9.54 0.08 -16.87
CA VAL A 317 9.20 1.17 -17.81
C VAL A 317 7.80 1.76 -17.54
N ASP A 318 6.99 1.08 -16.74
CA ASP A 318 5.59 1.35 -16.46
C ASP A 318 5.29 1.37 -14.95
N PRO A 319 5.96 2.21 -14.13
CA PRO A 319 5.64 2.30 -12.70
C PRO A 319 4.18 2.74 -12.44
N PHE A 320 3.52 3.27 -13.47
CA PHE A 320 2.14 3.72 -13.47
C PHE A 320 1.13 2.68 -13.98
N ASP A 321 1.55 1.47 -14.40
CA ASP A 321 0.56 0.42 -14.70
C ASP A 321 -0.07 -0.05 -13.39
N ILE A 322 -1.32 0.38 -13.18
CA ILE A 322 -2.15 0.06 -12.02
C ILE A 322 -2.29 -1.45 -11.78
N LYS A 323 -2.07 -2.29 -12.80
CA LYS A 323 -2.07 -3.76 -12.70
C LYS A 323 -0.89 -4.32 -11.92
N LEU A 324 0.15 -3.52 -11.69
CA LEU A 324 1.36 -3.93 -10.98
C LEU A 324 1.37 -3.50 -9.52
N TRP A 325 0.44 -2.64 -9.12
CA TRP A 325 0.32 -2.13 -7.77
C TRP A 325 -0.26 -3.19 -6.82
N PRO A 326 -0.10 -3.04 -5.49
CA PRO A 326 -0.72 -3.95 -4.55
C PRO A 326 -2.23 -3.97 -4.77
N ALA A 327 -2.83 -5.15 -4.88
CA ALA A 327 -4.27 -5.26 -5.06
C ALA A 327 -4.86 -6.32 -4.13
N LEU A 328 -5.89 -5.94 -3.37
CA LEU A 328 -6.74 -6.85 -2.62
C LEU A 328 -7.56 -7.70 -3.62
N VAL A 329 -7.41 -9.01 -3.54
CA VAL A 329 -8.09 -9.97 -4.42
C VAL A 329 -9.28 -10.60 -3.72
N SER A 330 -9.13 -10.96 -2.44
CA SER A 330 -10.19 -11.60 -1.66
C SER A 330 -10.06 -11.31 -0.17
N ILE A 331 -11.20 -11.28 0.52
CA ILE A 331 -11.33 -11.24 1.98
C ILE A 331 -12.00 -12.55 2.39
N LEU A 332 -11.36 -13.29 3.29
CA LEU A 332 -11.81 -14.60 3.71
C LEU A 332 -12.23 -14.63 5.18
N ASP A 333 -13.27 -15.41 5.46
CA ASP A 333 -13.74 -15.79 6.80
C ASP A 333 -14.13 -17.28 6.81
N THR A 334 -14.51 -17.81 7.96
CA THR A 334 -15.11 -19.14 8.14
C THR A 334 -16.58 -19.21 7.71
N LYS A 335 -17.18 -18.07 7.31
CA LYS A 335 -18.57 -17.97 6.86
C LYS A 335 -18.67 -16.93 5.75
N ASN A 336 -19.53 -17.20 4.76
CA ASN A 336 -19.83 -16.22 3.73
C ASN A 336 -20.47 -14.97 4.33
N GLY A 337 -20.14 -13.83 3.76
CA GLY A 337 -20.68 -12.54 4.19
C GLY A 337 -20.31 -11.43 3.24
N SER A 338 -20.34 -10.21 3.75
CA SER A 338 -19.89 -9.04 3.02
C SER A 338 -19.47 -7.96 4.00
N VAL A 339 -18.61 -7.05 3.54
CA VAL A 339 -18.21 -5.84 4.26
C VAL A 339 -18.56 -4.61 3.45
N ASP A 340 -18.41 -3.43 4.08
CA ASP A 340 -18.62 -2.15 3.43
C ASP A 340 -20.05 -2.00 2.89
N ARG A 341 -21.01 -2.26 3.78
CA ARG A 341 -22.45 -2.19 3.48
C ARG A 341 -22.86 -3.13 2.33
N GLY A 342 -22.22 -4.29 2.21
CA GLY A 342 -22.53 -5.29 1.20
C GLY A 342 -21.77 -5.17 -0.12
N ARG A 343 -20.86 -4.21 -0.25
CA ARG A 343 -20.16 -3.92 -1.52
C ARG A 343 -18.98 -4.83 -1.80
N ILE A 344 -18.43 -5.47 -0.77
CA ILE A 344 -17.28 -6.37 -0.90
C ILE A 344 -17.65 -7.74 -0.34
N PRO A 345 -17.63 -8.82 -1.15
CA PRO A 345 -17.90 -10.16 -0.65
C PRO A 345 -16.82 -10.59 0.33
N VAL A 346 -17.24 -11.39 1.31
CA VAL A 346 -16.36 -12.17 2.17
C VAL A 346 -16.66 -13.63 1.88
N ASP A 347 -15.66 -14.33 1.35
CA ASP A 347 -15.79 -15.70 0.92
C ASP A 347 -15.26 -16.66 1.98
N ILE A 348 -15.71 -17.92 1.95
CA ILE A 348 -15.13 -18.98 2.80
C ILE A 348 -13.80 -19.51 2.29
N ALA A 349 -13.47 -19.24 1.03
CA ALA A 349 -12.21 -19.64 0.43
C ALA A 349 -11.87 -18.81 -0.80
N PHE A 350 -10.58 -18.76 -1.13
CA PHE A 350 -10.06 -18.23 -2.37
C PHE A 350 -9.55 -19.39 -3.22
N ARG A 351 -10.25 -19.70 -4.31
CA ARG A 351 -9.83 -20.70 -5.31
C ARG A 351 -9.44 -19.99 -6.61
N VAL A 352 -8.27 -20.28 -7.13
CA VAL A 352 -7.78 -19.71 -8.39
C VAL A 352 -7.06 -20.77 -9.20
N ASN A 353 -7.38 -20.85 -10.50
CA ASN A 353 -6.68 -21.68 -11.46
C ASN A 353 -5.81 -20.80 -12.36
N TYR A 354 -4.50 -21.04 -12.34
CA TYR A 354 -3.52 -20.34 -13.18
C TYR A 354 -3.37 -20.97 -14.58
N GLY A 355 -4.06 -22.08 -14.85
CA GLY A 355 -3.93 -22.86 -16.07
C GLY A 355 -2.59 -23.59 -16.12
N ALA A 356 -2.08 -23.81 -17.33
CA ALA A 356 -0.78 -24.44 -17.54
C ALA A 356 0.35 -23.50 -17.08
N LEU A 357 1.13 -23.95 -16.09
CA LEU A 357 2.34 -23.26 -15.66
C LEU A 357 3.57 -23.89 -16.32
N ARG A 358 4.51 -23.06 -16.79
CA ARG A 358 5.76 -23.56 -17.35
C ARG A 358 6.55 -24.35 -16.30
N GLY A 359 6.93 -25.57 -16.66
CA GLY A 359 7.63 -26.49 -15.75
C GLY A 359 6.70 -27.39 -14.93
N SER A 360 5.38 -27.16 -14.97
CA SER A 360 4.39 -28.13 -14.54
C SER A 360 4.04 -29.08 -15.69
N SER A 361 3.83 -30.35 -15.37
CA SER A 361 3.28 -31.34 -16.32
C SER A 361 1.77 -31.22 -16.47
N SER A 362 1.08 -30.51 -15.57
CA SER A 362 -0.37 -30.38 -15.61
C SER A 362 -0.84 -29.14 -16.36
N ALA A 363 -1.94 -29.30 -17.11
CA ALA A 363 -2.69 -28.22 -17.75
C ALA A 363 -3.47 -27.34 -16.74
N VAL A 364 -3.64 -27.81 -15.51
CA VAL A 364 -4.29 -27.10 -14.42
C VAL A 364 -3.29 -26.95 -13.28
N ASN A 365 -3.18 -25.74 -12.76
CA ASN A 365 -2.35 -25.44 -11.61
C ASN A 365 -3.06 -24.38 -10.82
N GLY A 366 -3.56 -24.71 -9.64
CA GLY A 366 -4.34 -23.77 -8.88
C GLY A 366 -4.13 -23.87 -7.38
N LEU A 367 -4.55 -22.83 -6.69
CA LEU A 367 -4.47 -22.74 -5.24
C LEU A 367 -5.88 -22.62 -4.67
N HIS A 368 -6.12 -23.37 -3.61
CA HIS A 368 -7.28 -23.21 -2.74
C HIS A 368 -6.80 -22.79 -1.35
N ILE A 369 -7.25 -21.63 -0.89
CA ILE A 369 -6.89 -21.05 0.41
C ILE A 369 -8.17 -20.86 1.22
N ALA A 370 -8.27 -21.52 2.38
CA ALA A 370 -9.47 -21.48 3.22
C ALA A 370 -9.13 -21.25 4.70
N PRO A 371 -9.83 -20.33 5.41
CA PRO A 371 -9.71 -20.23 6.85
C PRO A 371 -10.32 -21.42 7.58
N VAL A 372 -9.57 -22.00 8.51
CA VAL A 372 -10.04 -23.06 9.42
C VAL A 372 -10.56 -22.46 10.73
N SER A 373 -9.82 -21.51 11.30
CA SER A 373 -10.20 -20.86 12.56
C SER A 373 -9.61 -19.46 12.67
N LEU A 374 -10.38 -18.51 13.21
CA LEU A 374 -9.99 -17.11 13.35
C LEU A 374 -10.22 -16.67 14.81
N ASN A 375 -9.22 -16.04 15.44
CA ASN A 375 -9.35 -15.54 16.81
C ASN A 375 -8.72 -14.15 16.99
N ALA A 376 -8.68 -13.61 18.21
CA ALA A 376 -8.18 -12.24 18.43
C ALA A 376 -6.69 -12.04 18.08
N THR A 377 -5.92 -13.11 17.87
CA THR A 377 -4.46 -13.06 17.77
C THR A 377 -3.91 -13.75 16.53
N HIS A 378 -4.55 -14.82 16.03
CA HIS A 378 -4.07 -15.62 14.93
C HIS A 378 -5.22 -16.15 14.07
N ALA A 379 -4.90 -16.49 12.83
CA ALA A 379 -5.71 -17.31 11.94
C ALA A 379 -4.99 -18.63 11.66
N THR A 380 -5.76 -19.71 11.60
CA THR A 380 -5.31 -20.98 11.02
C THR A 380 -5.97 -21.10 9.66
N ILE A 381 -5.18 -21.35 8.62
CA ILE A 381 -5.63 -21.50 7.23
C ILE A 381 -5.11 -22.80 6.64
N THR A 382 -5.82 -23.36 5.68
CA THR A 382 -5.31 -24.39 4.76
C THR A 382 -4.93 -23.75 3.44
N VAL A 383 -3.86 -24.25 2.84
CA VAL A 383 -3.50 -23.97 1.44
C VAL A 383 -3.29 -25.32 0.75
N CYS A 384 -4.07 -25.57 -0.28
CA CYS A 384 -3.99 -26.77 -1.09
C CYS A 384 -3.68 -26.40 -2.54
N TYR A 385 -2.74 -27.12 -3.15
CA TYR A 385 -2.36 -26.98 -4.55
C TYR A 385 -3.06 -28.08 -5.33
N PHE A 386 -3.86 -27.72 -6.33
CA PHE A 386 -4.54 -28.68 -7.18
C PHE A 386 -3.95 -28.66 -8.59
N THR A 387 -3.85 -29.85 -9.18
CA THR A 387 -3.41 -30.06 -10.56
C THR A 387 -4.52 -30.55 -11.47
N VAL A 388 -5.73 -30.72 -10.94
CA VAL A 388 -6.94 -31.11 -11.69
C VAL A 388 -8.13 -30.30 -11.18
N LEU A 389 -9.19 -30.20 -11.97
CA LEU A 389 -10.41 -29.47 -11.58
C LEU A 389 -11.46 -30.37 -10.92
N LYS A 390 -11.25 -31.68 -10.99
CA LYS A 390 -12.08 -32.74 -10.45
C LYS A 390 -11.18 -33.86 -9.96
N GLU A 391 -11.57 -34.50 -8.88
CA GLU A 391 -10.82 -35.63 -8.30
C GLU A 391 -10.61 -36.77 -9.32
N SER A 392 -11.64 -37.08 -10.10
CA SER A 392 -11.60 -38.15 -11.10
C SER A 392 -10.70 -37.88 -12.31
N ASP A 393 -10.24 -36.64 -12.50
CA ASP A 393 -9.27 -36.29 -13.55
C ASP A 393 -7.81 -36.55 -13.10
N GLY A 394 -7.57 -36.81 -11.81
CA GLY A 394 -6.25 -37.10 -11.23
C GLY A 394 -5.76 -38.52 -11.52
N ASP A 395 -4.42 -38.71 -11.54
CA ASP A 395 -3.81 -40.04 -11.68
C ASP A 395 -4.16 -40.90 -10.47
N ASN A 396 -5.11 -41.83 -10.66
CA ASN A 396 -5.73 -42.60 -9.57
C ASN A 396 -6.37 -41.68 -8.50
N GLY A 397 -6.90 -40.52 -8.90
CA GLY A 397 -7.36 -39.51 -7.95
C GLY A 397 -8.45 -39.99 -7.00
N CYS A 398 -9.31 -40.89 -7.44
CA CYS A 398 -10.37 -41.47 -6.60
C CYS A 398 -9.92 -42.59 -5.64
N GLY A 399 -8.62 -42.78 -5.42
CA GLY A 399 -8.09 -43.83 -4.55
C GLY A 399 -6.62 -43.70 -4.24
N ASN A 400 -6.06 -42.49 -4.27
CA ASN A 400 -4.67 -42.20 -3.96
C ASN A 400 -4.48 -41.59 -2.56
N GLY A 401 -5.55 -41.29 -1.84
CA GLY A 401 -5.51 -40.71 -0.50
C GLY A 401 -5.26 -39.19 -0.47
N ALA A 402 -5.31 -38.52 -1.62
CA ALA A 402 -5.17 -37.07 -1.77
C ALA A 402 -6.53 -36.42 -2.06
N ASP A 403 -6.59 -35.09 -1.98
CA ASP A 403 -7.71 -34.24 -2.39
C ASP A 403 -7.24 -33.46 -3.63
N ASP A 404 -7.11 -34.14 -4.77
CA ASP A 404 -6.37 -33.70 -5.97
C ASP A 404 -6.94 -32.42 -6.60
N ASP A 405 -8.23 -32.14 -6.38
CA ASP A 405 -8.90 -30.92 -6.83
C ASP A 405 -9.02 -29.83 -5.74
N CYS A 406 -8.64 -30.19 -4.50
CA CYS A 406 -8.61 -29.36 -3.30
C CYS A 406 -10.00 -28.86 -2.84
N ASP A 407 -11.10 -29.58 -3.04
CA ASP A 407 -12.43 -29.16 -2.57
C ASP A 407 -12.70 -29.49 -1.08
N GLY A 408 -11.81 -30.27 -0.46
CA GLY A 408 -11.89 -30.70 0.94
C GLY A 408 -12.45 -32.11 1.14
N LEU A 409 -12.74 -32.84 0.07
CA LEU A 409 -13.13 -34.24 0.07
C LEU A 409 -12.01 -35.08 -0.55
N VAL A 410 -11.84 -36.31 -0.06
CA VAL A 410 -10.72 -37.19 -0.45
C VAL A 410 -11.30 -38.46 -1.06
N ASP A 411 -10.77 -38.86 -2.22
CA ASP A 411 -11.09 -40.12 -2.88
C ASP A 411 -12.61 -40.38 -3.01
N GLY A 412 -13.09 -41.55 -2.55
CA GLY A 412 -14.49 -41.95 -2.60
C GLY A 412 -15.45 -41.13 -1.71
N ALA A 413 -14.95 -40.19 -0.90
CA ALA A 413 -15.81 -39.19 -0.26
C ALA A 413 -16.19 -38.04 -1.22
N ASP A 414 -15.44 -37.88 -2.31
CA ASP A 414 -15.64 -36.85 -3.32
C ASP A 414 -16.77 -37.24 -4.31
N PRO A 415 -17.77 -36.36 -4.53
CA PRO A 415 -18.82 -36.57 -5.54
C PRO A 415 -18.31 -36.80 -6.97
N ASP A 416 -17.15 -36.26 -7.34
CA ASP A 416 -16.54 -36.40 -8.66
C ASP A 416 -16.05 -37.82 -8.93
N CYS A 417 -15.88 -38.64 -7.89
CA CYS A 417 -15.45 -40.03 -8.01
C CYS A 417 -16.54 -41.01 -8.43
N GLY A 418 -17.72 -40.50 -8.83
CA GLY A 418 -18.63 -41.22 -9.71
C GLY A 418 -19.17 -42.54 -9.14
N GLY A 419 -19.18 -42.67 -7.81
CA GLY A 419 -19.87 -43.73 -7.11
C GLY A 419 -21.37 -43.61 -7.32
N SER A 420 -21.87 -44.15 -8.43
CA SER A 420 -23.28 -44.46 -8.63
C SER A 420 -23.77 -45.34 -7.48
N GLY A 421 -24.28 -44.72 -6.41
CA GLY A 421 -25.14 -45.37 -5.43
C GLY A 421 -24.64 -46.69 -4.84
N VAL A 422 -23.36 -46.82 -4.48
CA VAL A 422 -23.04 -47.77 -3.40
C VAL A 422 -23.56 -47.09 -2.13
N ARG A 423 -24.85 -47.34 -1.85
CA ARG A 423 -25.43 -47.13 -0.53
C ARG A 423 -24.39 -47.63 0.46
N SER A 424 -23.92 -46.74 1.35
CA SER A 424 -23.34 -47.23 2.59
C SER A 424 -24.26 -48.34 3.10
N PRO A 425 -23.77 -49.54 3.45
CA PRO A 425 -24.62 -50.50 4.13
C PRO A 425 -25.32 -49.75 5.27
N PRO A 426 -26.64 -49.93 5.46
CA PRO A 426 -27.38 -49.22 6.47
C PRO A 426 -26.57 -49.28 7.77
N PRO A 427 -26.41 -48.16 8.49
CA PRO A 427 -25.67 -48.16 9.74
C PRO A 427 -26.14 -49.35 10.57
N PRO A 428 -25.22 -50.16 11.15
CA PRO A 428 -25.62 -51.29 11.97
C PRO A 428 -26.67 -50.78 12.94
N SER A 429 -27.84 -51.46 12.98
CA SER A 429 -28.95 -51.05 13.83
C SER A 429 -28.38 -50.67 15.20
N PRO A 430 -28.70 -49.47 15.73
CA PRO A 430 -28.15 -49.05 17.01
C PRO A 430 -28.40 -50.17 18.00
N ALA A 431 -27.30 -50.77 18.47
CA ALA A 431 -27.37 -51.75 19.54
C ALA A 431 -28.18 -51.09 20.64
N SER A 432 -29.26 -51.77 21.02
CA SER A 432 -30.28 -51.32 21.98
C SER A 432 -29.64 -50.43 23.03
N ALA A 433 -30.02 -49.14 23.01
CA ALA A 433 -29.45 -48.13 23.88
C ALA A 433 -29.48 -48.66 25.32
N SER A 434 -28.30 -48.83 25.91
CA SER A 434 -28.21 -49.04 27.35
C SER A 434 -28.91 -47.85 28.02
N PRO A 435 -29.72 -48.09 29.07
CA PRO A 435 -30.47 -47.03 29.74
C PRO A 435 -29.54 -45.88 30.15
N PRO A 436 -30.01 -44.63 30.06
CA PRO A 436 -29.19 -43.46 30.34
C PRO A 436 -28.58 -43.56 31.73
N ILE A 437 -27.25 -43.44 31.79
CA ILE A 437 -26.53 -43.27 33.04
C ILE A 437 -27.11 -42.02 33.72
N PRO A 438 -27.57 -42.10 34.98
CA PRO A 438 -28.11 -40.96 35.69
C PRO A 438 -27.04 -39.85 35.76
N PRO A 439 -27.45 -38.58 35.62
CA PRO A 439 -26.52 -37.46 35.63
C PRO A 439 -25.70 -37.47 36.93
N PRO A 440 -24.38 -37.17 36.87
CA PRO A 440 -23.56 -37.01 38.06
C PRO A 440 -24.22 -36.02 39.02
N ALA A 441 -24.29 -36.38 40.30
CA ALA A 441 -24.81 -35.51 41.34
C ALA A 441 -24.13 -34.14 41.27
N ALA A 442 -24.94 -33.08 41.25
CA ALA A 442 -24.44 -31.72 41.20
C ALA A 442 -23.44 -31.50 42.36
N PRO A 443 -22.27 -30.88 42.11
CA PRO A 443 -21.33 -30.58 43.17
C PRO A 443 -22.01 -29.69 44.22
N PRO A 444 -21.73 -29.92 45.51
CA PRO A 444 -22.34 -29.17 46.60
C PRO A 444 -22.10 -27.68 46.40
N ARG A 445 -23.20 -26.93 46.45
CA ARG A 445 -23.21 -25.47 46.34
C ARG A 445 -22.26 -24.90 47.40
N PRO A 446 -21.24 -24.09 47.03
CA PRO A 446 -20.36 -23.45 47.99
C PRO A 446 -21.19 -22.63 48.98
N ALA A 447 -20.95 -22.85 50.27
CA ALA A 447 -21.59 -22.07 51.33
C ALA A 447 -21.28 -20.59 51.13
N SER A 448 -22.32 -19.75 51.15
CA SER A 448 -22.22 -18.30 51.12
C SER A 448 -21.31 -17.83 52.26
N ALA A 449 -20.11 -17.37 51.91
CA ALA A 449 -19.21 -16.73 52.84
C ALA A 449 -19.65 -15.28 53.08
N ILE A 450 -19.75 -14.95 54.36
CA ILE A 450 -19.99 -13.65 54.97
C ILE A 450 -18.94 -12.62 54.49
N PRO A 451 -19.26 -11.33 54.31
CA PRO A 451 -18.29 -10.33 53.85
C PRO A 451 -17.28 -10.03 54.95
N ALA A 452 -16.00 -10.34 54.69
CA ALA A 452 -14.89 -9.95 55.55
C ALA A 452 -14.19 -8.69 55.00
N ALA A 453 -13.79 -7.83 55.95
CA ALA A 453 -13.31 -6.48 55.77
C ALA A 453 -12.01 -6.34 54.94
N THR A 454 -11.92 -5.18 54.30
CA THR A 454 -10.74 -4.59 53.66
C THR A 454 -9.48 -4.68 54.53
N THR A 455 -8.46 -5.39 54.02
CA THR A 455 -7.07 -5.21 54.44
C THR A 455 -6.19 -5.03 53.21
N ALA A 456 -5.31 -4.04 53.31
CA ALA A 456 -4.44 -3.56 52.24
C ALA A 456 -3.35 -4.59 51.87
N PHE A 457 -3.08 -4.73 50.58
CA PHE A 457 -1.95 -5.51 50.06
C PHE A 457 -0.62 -4.76 50.25
N PRO A 458 0.46 -5.44 50.67
CA PRO A 458 1.82 -4.88 50.60
C PRO A 458 2.38 -4.93 49.17
N PRO A 459 3.35 -4.07 48.82
CA PRO A 459 3.92 -3.99 47.48
C PRO A 459 4.80 -5.21 47.15
N PRO A 460 4.91 -5.61 45.87
CA PRO A 460 5.74 -6.73 45.46
C PRO A 460 7.23 -6.38 45.47
N ALA A 461 8.05 -7.34 45.90
CA ALA A 461 9.51 -7.28 45.92
C ALA A 461 10.12 -7.29 44.50
N PRO A 462 11.30 -6.69 44.29
CA PRO A 462 11.91 -6.55 42.96
C PRO A 462 12.61 -7.84 42.49
N PHE A 463 12.43 -8.15 41.20
CA PHE A 463 13.14 -9.23 40.53
C PHE A 463 14.61 -8.87 40.26
N ALA A 464 15.49 -9.80 40.58
CA ALA A 464 16.92 -9.77 40.30
C ALA A 464 17.22 -10.09 38.82
N THR A 465 18.18 -9.36 38.24
CA THR A 465 18.77 -9.61 36.92
C THR A 465 20.13 -10.30 37.03
N PRO A 466 20.50 -11.11 36.03
CA PRO A 466 21.88 -11.14 35.52
C PRO A 466 21.87 -11.15 33.97
N PHE A 467 22.71 -10.48 33.18
CA PHE A 467 24.16 -10.27 33.15
C PHE A 467 24.52 -9.00 32.31
N PRO A 468 25.78 -8.54 32.31
CA PRO A 468 26.23 -7.29 31.69
C PRO A 468 26.89 -7.48 30.32
N THR A 469 26.92 -6.42 29.51
CA THR A 469 28.15 -5.85 28.90
C THR A 469 27.80 -4.64 28.04
N THR A 470 28.54 -3.56 28.27
CA THR A 470 28.48 -2.25 27.60
C THR A 470 29.21 -2.27 26.25
N PRO A 471 29.02 -1.23 25.41
CA PRO A 471 30.12 -0.26 25.31
C PRO A 471 29.68 1.22 25.36
N LYS A 472 30.44 1.96 26.18
CA LYS A 472 30.79 3.40 26.20
C LYS A 472 29.95 4.38 25.36
N ALA A 473 29.22 5.23 26.09
CA ALA A 473 28.67 6.49 25.61
C ALA A 473 29.75 7.58 25.50
N PHE A 474 29.68 8.38 24.43
CA PHE A 474 30.28 9.71 24.35
C PHE A 474 29.44 10.67 25.19
N THR A 475 30.07 11.32 26.17
CA THR A 475 29.51 12.43 26.94
C THR A 475 29.44 13.70 26.09
N ALA A 476 28.23 14.18 25.80
CA ALA A 476 27.99 15.55 25.39
C ALA A 476 27.30 16.29 26.54
N ALA A 477 27.97 17.33 27.05
CA ALA A 477 27.52 18.15 28.14
C ALA A 477 26.26 18.95 27.77
N SER A 478 25.26 18.89 28.63
CA SER A 478 24.10 19.79 28.63
C SER A 478 24.53 21.15 29.19
N GLN A 479 24.46 22.20 28.37
CA GLN A 479 24.44 23.57 28.87
C GLN A 479 23.03 24.14 28.74
N SER A 480 22.52 24.55 29.90
CA SER A 480 21.34 25.37 30.12
C SER A 480 21.46 26.70 29.38
N LEU A 481 20.46 27.05 28.57
CA LEU A 481 20.26 28.41 28.06
C LEU A 481 18.94 28.95 28.60
N SER A 482 19.07 29.86 29.56
CA SER A 482 18.04 30.80 29.98
C SER A 482 18.44 32.20 29.52
N SER A 483 17.44 33.03 29.20
CA SER A 483 17.46 34.46 28.86
C SER A 483 17.79 34.85 27.41
N ILE A 484 16.74 35.21 26.67
CA ILE A 484 16.84 36.03 25.45
C ILE A 484 16.57 37.48 25.90
N ALA A 485 17.62 38.30 25.85
CA ALA A 485 17.51 39.75 25.90
C ALA A 485 17.37 40.29 24.47
N THR A 486 16.47 41.26 24.32
CA THR A 486 16.20 42.05 23.12
C THR A 486 17.46 42.77 22.60
N ALA A 487 17.85 42.50 21.36
CA ALA A 487 18.89 43.23 20.64
C ALA A 487 18.27 44.17 19.59
N GLN A 488 18.73 45.42 19.59
CA GLN A 488 18.40 46.48 18.61
C GLN A 488 18.89 46.15 17.19
N PRO A 489 18.24 46.71 16.15
CA PRO A 489 18.61 46.49 14.76
C PRO A 489 19.90 47.25 14.37
N SER A 490 20.78 46.57 13.64
CA SER A 490 21.96 47.15 13.00
C SER A 490 21.60 47.91 11.71
N PRO A 491 22.35 48.96 11.32
CA PRO A 491 22.08 49.76 10.13
C PRO A 491 22.38 49.01 8.82
N PRO A 492 21.79 49.46 7.68
CA PRO A 492 21.86 48.75 6.41
C PRO A 492 23.23 48.85 5.73
N ILE A 493 23.67 47.74 5.16
CA ILE A 493 24.88 47.59 4.33
C ILE A 493 24.60 48.17 2.93
N PRO A 494 25.50 48.99 2.34
CA PRO A 494 25.33 49.51 0.98
C PRO A 494 25.52 48.43 -0.10
N PRO A 495 24.89 48.60 -1.28
CA PRO A 495 24.93 47.60 -2.35
C PRO A 495 26.31 47.51 -3.03
N PRO A 496 26.70 46.32 -3.53
CA PRO A 496 27.97 46.12 -4.19
C PRO A 496 28.02 46.76 -5.58
N ALA A 497 29.19 47.29 -5.93
CA ALA A 497 29.49 47.94 -7.21
C ALA A 497 29.42 46.97 -8.40
N ALA A 498 28.98 47.49 -9.54
CA ALA A 498 28.87 46.75 -10.80
C ALA A 498 30.25 46.34 -11.36
N PRO A 499 30.39 45.14 -11.94
CA PRO A 499 31.63 44.71 -12.58
C PRO A 499 31.83 45.36 -13.96
N PRO A 500 33.08 45.62 -14.38
CA PRO A 500 33.38 46.24 -15.66
C PRO A 500 33.18 45.27 -16.82
N ARG A 501 32.64 45.79 -17.93
CA ARG A 501 32.62 45.13 -19.24
C ARG A 501 34.04 45.02 -19.78
N SER A 502 34.44 43.83 -20.20
CA SER A 502 35.54 43.68 -21.15
C SER A 502 35.20 42.63 -22.20
N ALA A 503 35.30 43.05 -23.45
CA ALA A 503 35.21 42.23 -24.64
C ALA A 503 36.51 41.47 -24.84
N ALA A 504 36.44 40.19 -25.22
CA ALA A 504 37.59 39.49 -25.77
C ALA A 504 37.14 38.45 -26.82
N THR A 505 37.79 38.60 -27.96
CA THR A 505 37.71 37.93 -29.25
C THR A 505 38.05 36.43 -29.16
N LEU A 506 37.33 35.60 -29.91
CA LEU A 506 37.69 34.20 -30.20
C LEU A 506 38.76 34.11 -31.30
N PRO A 507 39.67 33.14 -31.22
CA PRO A 507 40.22 32.53 -32.43
C PRO A 507 39.89 31.04 -32.52
N ALA A 508 39.56 30.63 -33.74
CA ALA A 508 39.44 29.25 -34.16
C ALA A 508 40.83 28.60 -34.32
N ALA A 509 40.96 27.32 -33.97
CA ALA A 509 41.97 26.44 -34.54
C ALA A 509 41.53 24.97 -34.43
N ALA A 510 41.69 24.27 -35.55
CA ALA A 510 41.39 22.87 -35.79
C ALA A 510 42.52 21.93 -35.31
N GLN A 511 42.24 20.62 -35.42
CA GLN A 511 43.12 19.41 -35.41
C GLN A 511 42.77 18.47 -34.24
N ALA A 512 42.86 17.15 -34.34
CA ALA A 512 42.93 16.17 -35.41
C ALA A 512 42.68 14.82 -34.70
N ALA A 513 41.89 13.93 -35.29
CA ALA A 513 41.67 12.57 -34.77
C ALA A 513 42.75 11.61 -35.28
N PRO A 514 43.12 10.57 -34.52
CA PRO A 514 43.76 9.39 -35.07
C PRO A 514 42.75 8.25 -35.28
N GLN A 515 42.76 7.71 -36.50
CA GLN A 515 42.19 6.42 -36.86
C GLN A 515 43.03 5.26 -36.29
N LEU A 516 42.36 4.14 -35.99
CA LEU A 516 42.80 2.72 -36.12
C LEU A 516 41.64 1.88 -35.56
N ALA A 517 41.23 0.70 -36.04
CA ALA A 517 41.49 -0.12 -37.21
C ALA A 517 40.27 -1.08 -37.32
N THR A 518 39.88 -1.43 -38.54
CA THR A 518 38.97 -2.57 -38.81
C THR A 518 39.74 -3.89 -38.77
N PRO A 519 39.03 -5.02 -38.60
CA PRO A 519 39.07 -5.98 -39.69
C PRO A 519 37.74 -6.71 -40.00
N GLU A 520 37.60 -6.96 -41.31
CA GLU A 520 37.14 -8.20 -41.95
C GLU A 520 35.66 -8.65 -41.90
N THR A 521 35.00 -8.27 -42.99
CA THR A 521 34.14 -9.08 -43.88
C THR A 521 34.00 -10.59 -43.62
N LEU A 522 32.74 -11.02 -43.46
CA LEU A 522 32.27 -12.33 -43.91
C LEU A 522 31.02 -12.17 -44.80
N THR A 523 31.16 -12.81 -45.97
CA THR A 523 30.28 -13.04 -47.12
C THR A 523 28.78 -13.20 -46.87
N ALA A 524 27.98 -12.45 -47.64
CA ALA A 524 26.55 -12.65 -47.83
C ALA A 524 26.27 -13.70 -48.92
N ALA A 525 25.46 -14.71 -48.58
CA ALA A 525 24.81 -15.60 -49.54
C ALA A 525 23.41 -15.07 -49.85
N ALA A 526 23.10 -14.94 -51.14
CA ALA A 526 21.85 -14.47 -51.67
C ALA A 526 20.72 -15.50 -51.46
N LEU A 527 19.58 -15.03 -50.94
CA LEU A 527 18.28 -15.68 -51.13
C LEU A 527 17.28 -14.61 -51.58
N THR A 528 16.87 -14.74 -52.83
CA THR A 528 15.78 -14.05 -53.50
C THR A 528 14.45 -14.38 -52.84
N ALA A 529 13.69 -13.37 -52.45
CA ALA A 529 12.28 -13.51 -52.14
C ALA A 529 11.49 -12.34 -52.74
N SER A 530 10.57 -12.72 -53.62
CA SER A 530 9.60 -11.95 -54.36
C SER A 530 8.61 -11.20 -53.46
N GLU A 531 8.27 -9.96 -53.85
CA GLU A 531 7.11 -9.21 -53.37
C GLU A 531 5.80 -9.99 -53.59
N PRO A 532 4.83 -9.86 -52.67
CA PRO A 532 3.43 -9.96 -53.05
C PRO A 532 2.68 -8.63 -52.84
N SER A 533 1.86 -8.38 -53.85
CA SER A 533 0.95 -7.27 -54.07
C SER A 533 0.00 -6.97 -52.91
N ALA A 534 -0.33 -5.69 -52.83
CA ALA A 534 -1.41 -5.12 -52.03
C ALA A 534 -2.76 -5.81 -52.31
N LEU A 535 -3.45 -6.19 -51.23
CA LEU A 535 -4.87 -6.55 -51.26
C LEU A 535 -5.64 -5.56 -50.38
N ALA A 536 -6.69 -4.99 -50.97
CA ALA A 536 -7.58 -4.01 -50.38
C ALA A 536 -8.38 -4.57 -49.19
N THR A 537 -8.49 -3.78 -48.14
CA THR A 537 -9.42 -4.00 -47.01
C THR A 537 -10.79 -3.38 -47.32
N PRO A 538 -11.92 -4.10 -47.07
CA PRO A 538 -13.25 -3.55 -47.23
C PRO A 538 -13.68 -2.67 -46.05
N GLU A 539 -14.50 -1.69 -46.39
CA GLU A 539 -15.13 -0.67 -45.55
C GLU A 539 -16.15 -1.26 -44.55
N PRO A 540 -16.25 -0.77 -43.30
CA PRO A 540 -17.29 -1.20 -42.36
C PRO A 540 -18.64 -0.50 -42.62
N PRO A 541 -19.78 -1.20 -42.45
CA PRO A 541 -21.09 -0.60 -42.69
C PRO A 541 -21.50 0.38 -41.58
N ALA A 542 -22.17 1.44 -42.01
CA ALA A 542 -22.74 2.50 -41.18
C ALA A 542 -23.75 1.98 -40.15
N LEU A 543 -23.60 2.40 -38.89
CA LEU A 543 -24.57 2.20 -37.83
C LEU A 543 -25.76 3.15 -38.00
N ALA A 544 -26.96 2.56 -38.03
CA ALA A 544 -28.24 3.24 -38.10
C ALA A 544 -28.57 3.99 -36.79
N ALA A 545 -29.25 5.13 -36.94
CA ALA A 545 -29.72 6.01 -35.87
C ALA A 545 -30.79 5.33 -34.96
N PRO A 546 -30.86 5.69 -33.68
CA PRO A 546 -31.90 5.18 -32.78
C PRO A 546 -33.25 5.88 -33.04
N VAL A 547 -34.29 5.04 -33.12
CA VAL A 547 -35.71 5.39 -33.22
C VAL A 547 -36.20 5.97 -31.88
N LEU A 548 -36.83 7.16 -31.93
CA LEU A 548 -37.57 7.75 -30.81
C LEU A 548 -38.85 6.94 -30.54
N ILE A 549 -39.07 6.53 -29.29
CA ILE A 549 -40.35 6.03 -28.78
C ILE A 549 -41.03 7.16 -27.99
N PRO A 550 -42.32 7.48 -28.23
CA PRO A 550 -43.02 8.51 -27.48
C PRO A 550 -43.52 8.00 -26.12
N ALA A 551 -43.28 8.80 -25.08
CA ALA A 551 -43.79 8.57 -23.73
C ALA A 551 -45.24 9.07 -23.58
N THR A 552 -46.10 8.24 -22.99
CA THR A 552 -47.44 8.61 -22.50
C THR A 552 -47.41 8.96 -21.01
N PRO A 553 -48.33 9.81 -20.51
CA PRO A 553 -48.20 10.45 -19.19
C PRO A 553 -48.95 9.71 -18.09
N ALA A 554 -48.39 9.67 -16.88
CA ALA A 554 -49.14 9.31 -15.67
C ALA A 554 -48.66 10.10 -14.43
N ARG A 555 -49.50 11.08 -14.07
CA ARG A 555 -50.05 11.43 -12.74
C ARG A 555 -49.14 11.41 -11.48
N ALA A 556 -49.06 12.57 -10.84
CA ALA A 556 -48.56 12.83 -9.49
C ALA A 556 -49.36 12.12 -8.38
N PRO A 557 -48.80 11.93 -7.16
CA PRO A 557 -48.98 12.97 -6.13
C PRO A 557 -47.82 13.20 -5.13
N SER A 558 -47.80 14.44 -4.62
CA SER A 558 -47.48 14.95 -3.26
C SER A 558 -46.28 14.45 -2.42
N SER A 559 -45.34 15.37 -2.22
CA SER A 559 -44.68 15.80 -0.97
C SER A 559 -44.30 14.76 0.12
N SER A 560 -43.00 14.61 0.39
CA SER A 560 -42.36 15.25 1.57
C SER A 560 -40.83 15.04 1.56
N THR A 561 -40.17 15.91 2.30
CA THR A 561 -38.77 16.34 2.30
C THR A 561 -37.82 15.37 3.00
N ALA A 562 -36.74 14.95 2.33
CA ALA A 562 -35.43 14.64 2.93
C ALA A 562 -34.37 14.53 1.81
N ALA A 563 -33.37 15.42 1.82
CA ALA A 563 -32.29 15.44 0.84
C ALA A 563 -31.23 14.35 1.16
N PRO A 564 -30.81 13.51 0.20
CA PRO A 564 -29.65 12.66 0.38
C PRO A 564 -28.37 13.36 -0.08
N ILE A 565 -27.32 13.20 0.72
CA ILE A 565 -25.94 13.58 0.41
C ILE A 565 -25.45 12.72 -0.76
N THR A 566 -25.06 13.37 -1.85
CA THR A 566 -24.43 12.75 -3.03
C THR A 566 -22.99 12.32 -2.72
N PRO A 567 -22.54 11.11 -3.12
CA PRO A 567 -21.12 10.78 -3.12
C PRO A 567 -20.41 11.47 -4.30
N SER A 568 -19.23 11.99 -4.01
CA SER A 568 -18.33 12.68 -4.94
C SER A 568 -17.91 11.81 -6.12
N ALA A 569 -17.71 12.47 -7.26
CA ALA A 569 -17.47 11.90 -8.58
C ALA A 569 -16.16 11.08 -8.68
N ALA A 570 -16.20 10.08 -9.56
CA ALA A 570 -15.07 9.25 -9.96
C ALA A 570 -13.92 10.08 -10.51
N TYR A 571 -12.72 9.83 -9.98
CA TYR A 571 -11.45 10.40 -10.39
C TYR A 571 -11.01 9.77 -11.72
N GLN A 572 -10.66 10.60 -12.71
CA GLN A 572 -9.99 10.16 -13.94
C GLN A 572 -8.47 10.28 -13.75
N PRO A 573 -7.67 9.26 -14.07
CA PRO A 573 -6.22 9.36 -13.96
C PRO A 573 -5.66 10.27 -15.06
N PHE A 574 -4.88 11.28 -14.66
CA PHE A 574 -4.00 12.03 -15.56
C PHE A 574 -2.68 11.27 -15.70
N ALA A 575 -2.28 11.05 -16.95
CA ALA A 575 -1.00 10.45 -17.36
C ALA A 575 0.16 11.45 -17.31
#